data_AF-A0A1E3H7Q7-F1
#
_entry.id   AF-A0A1E3H7Q7-F1
#
_cell.length_a   1.000
_cell.length_b   1.000
_cell.length_c   1.000
_cell.angle_alpha   90.00
_cell.angle_beta   90.00
_cell.angle_gamma   90.00
#
_symmetry.space_group_name_H-M   'P 1'
#
loop_
_entity.id
_entity.type
_entity.pdbx_description
1 polymer ?
#
loop_
_entity_poly.entity_id
_entity_poly.type
_entity_poly.pdbx_seq_one_letter_code
_entity_poly.pdbx_strand_id
1 'polypeptide(L)'
;MSLEETGFTLFLGLVALACLFIAGKAVDPVMAFHAMIGAISTGAGATFLVHRAMNGAVPAPAEIGGKPNYNFGPVKFGSIMAMFWGVAGFLVGVIIASQLAFPALNLDLPWTSFGRLRPLHTSAVIFAFGGNVLLATSLYVVQRTCQVRMPGTVTRGS
;
A
#
# COMPACT_ATOMS: atom_id res chain seq x y z
N MET A 1 22.59 -9.84 3.51
CA MET A 1 21.64 -8.79 3.05
C MET A 1 21.98 -8.46 1.62
N SER A 2 21.03 -8.52 0.70
CA SER A 2 21.27 -8.17 -0.72
C SER A 2 21.53 -6.66 -0.88
N LEU A 3 22.07 -6.24 -2.02
CA LEU A 3 22.29 -4.82 -2.32
C LEU A 3 20.98 -4.03 -2.26
N GLU A 4 19.90 -4.63 -2.78
CA GLU A 4 18.56 -4.06 -2.74
C GLU A 4 18.04 -3.92 -1.31
N GLU A 5 18.12 -5.00 -0.51
CA GLU A 5 17.70 -4.97 0.90
C GLU A 5 18.44 -3.90 1.71
N THR A 6 19.73 -3.73 1.42
CA THR A 6 20.58 -2.71 2.03
C THR A 6 20.16 -1.31 1.62
N GLY A 7 19.96 -1.09 0.31
CA GLY A 7 19.47 0.19 -0.20
C GLY A 7 18.12 0.57 0.40
N PHE A 8 17.16 -0.34 0.41
CA PHE A 8 15.82 -0.09 0.97
C PHE A 8 15.85 0.14 2.49
N THR A 9 16.65 -0.63 3.23
CA THR A 9 16.76 -0.46 4.69
C THR A 9 17.37 0.90 5.04
N LEU A 10 18.44 1.30 4.35
CA LEU A 10 19.07 2.62 4.54
C LEU A 10 18.10 3.74 4.17
N PHE A 11 17.42 3.62 3.04
CA PHE A 11 16.42 4.60 2.61
C PHE A 11 15.31 4.77 3.66
N LEU A 12 14.71 3.66 4.11
CA LEU A 12 13.66 3.71 5.13
C LEU A 12 14.16 4.25 6.47
N GLY A 13 15.39 3.92 6.87
CA GLY A 13 16.03 4.47 8.07
C GLY A 13 16.24 5.98 7.97
N LEU A 14 16.70 6.48 6.82
CA LEU A 14 16.87 7.92 6.58
C LEU A 14 15.53 8.66 6.59
N VAL A 15 14.49 8.08 5.98
CA VAL A 15 13.13 8.66 6.02
C VAL A 15 12.59 8.66 7.45
N ALA A 16 12.81 7.60 8.23
CA ALA A 16 12.38 7.55 9.63
C ALA A 16 13.04 8.66 10.45
N LEU A 17 14.35 8.90 10.26
CA LEU A 17 15.07 9.99 10.92
C LEU A 17 14.56 11.36 10.48
N ALA A 18 14.31 11.55 9.18
CA ALA A 18 13.72 12.79 8.67
C ALA A 18 12.34 13.05 9.28
N CYS A 19 11.49 12.01 9.36
CA CYS A 19 10.19 12.10 10.01
C CYS A 19 10.30 12.45 11.50
N LEU A 20 11.23 11.87 12.25
CA LEU A 20 11.47 12.21 13.66
C LEU A 20 11.96 13.66 13.83
N PHE A 21 12.85 14.12 12.94
CA PHE A 21 13.32 15.49 12.96
C PHE A 21 12.18 16.48 12.70
N ILE A 22 11.33 16.20 11.70
CA ILE A 22 10.16 17.03 11.38
C ILE A 22 9.17 17.00 12.56
N ALA A 23 8.91 15.85 13.16
CA ALA A 23 8.04 15.74 14.32
C ALA A 23 8.54 16.59 15.51
N GLY A 24 9.85 16.58 15.77
CA GLY A 24 10.46 17.38 16.85
C GLY A 24 10.50 18.88 16.58
N LYS A 25 10.37 19.30 15.32
CA LYS A 25 10.37 20.71 14.89
C LYS A 25 8.98 21.23 14.48
N ALA A 26 7.96 20.37 14.51
CA ALA A 26 6.62 20.72 14.09
C ALA A 26 6.02 21.78 15.01
N VAL A 27 5.51 22.86 14.42
CA VAL A 27 4.85 23.96 15.13
C VAL A 27 3.39 23.59 15.43
N ASP A 28 2.74 22.88 14.51
CA ASP A 28 1.36 22.43 14.65
C ASP A 28 1.28 20.94 15.07
N PRO A 29 0.34 20.59 15.97
CA PRO A 29 0.17 19.20 16.43
C PRO A 29 -0.19 18.23 15.31
N VAL A 30 -0.82 18.73 14.24
CA VAL A 30 -1.27 17.90 13.10
C VAL A 30 -0.06 17.41 12.31
N MET A 31 0.89 18.29 11.98
CA MET A 31 2.14 17.90 11.31
C MET A 31 2.97 16.98 12.20
N ALA A 32 3.07 17.24 13.50
CA ALA A 32 3.76 16.37 14.44
C ALA A 32 3.18 14.94 14.41
N PHE A 33 1.85 14.82 14.42
CA PHE A 33 1.15 13.55 14.35
C PHE A 33 1.42 12.79 13.03
N HIS A 34 1.32 13.45 11.88
CA HIS A 34 1.59 12.82 10.58
C HIS A 34 3.06 12.38 10.45
N ALA A 35 3.98 13.22 10.91
CA ALA A 35 5.41 12.89 10.94
C ALA A 35 5.69 11.68 11.86
N MET A 36 5.01 11.57 13.00
CA MET A 36 5.12 10.41 13.89
C MET A 36 4.59 9.13 13.26
N ILE A 37 3.44 9.16 12.57
CA ILE A 37 2.95 7.99 11.82
C ILE A 37 3.97 7.57 10.76
N GLY A 38 4.53 8.54 10.04
CA GLY A 38 5.59 8.29 9.06
C GLY A 38 6.82 7.63 9.68
N ALA A 39 7.31 8.15 10.80
CA ALA A 39 8.45 7.61 11.52
C ALA A 39 8.21 6.16 12.01
N ILE A 40 7.03 5.90 12.59
CA ILE A 40 6.66 4.56 13.06
C ILE A 40 6.57 3.59 11.88
N SER A 41 5.89 3.98 10.80
CA SER A 41 5.68 3.11 9.63
C SER A 41 7.00 2.74 8.94
N THR A 42 7.88 3.73 8.75
CA THR A 42 9.18 3.54 8.10
C THR A 42 10.19 2.83 9.00
N GLY A 43 10.18 3.11 10.31
CA GLY A 43 10.97 2.38 11.30
C GLY A 43 10.57 0.91 11.41
N ALA A 44 9.26 0.62 11.43
CA ALA A 44 8.74 -0.75 11.38
C ALA A 44 9.14 -1.47 10.08
N GLY A 45 9.08 -0.78 8.94
CA GLY A 45 9.55 -1.32 7.65
C GLY A 45 11.04 -1.65 7.65
N ALA A 46 11.89 -0.75 8.17
CA ALA A 46 13.34 -0.97 8.26
C ALA A 46 13.67 -2.15 9.19
N THR A 47 13.05 -2.22 10.37
CA THR A 47 13.25 -3.33 11.32
C THR A 47 12.77 -4.66 10.75
N PHE A 48 11.64 -4.69 10.05
CA PHE A 48 11.15 -5.87 9.34
C PHE A 48 12.15 -6.37 8.27
N LEU A 49 12.71 -5.47 7.46
CA LEU A 49 13.71 -5.83 6.45
C LEU A 49 14.99 -6.38 7.06
N VAL A 50 15.50 -5.76 8.13
CA VAL A 50 16.68 -6.27 8.87
C VAL A 50 16.39 -7.66 9.43
N HIS A 51 15.24 -7.84 10.07
CA HIS A 51 14.84 -9.13 10.63
C HIS A 51 14.73 -10.21 9.54
N ARG A 52 14.14 -9.87 8.39
CA ARG A 52 14.06 -10.77 7.23
C ARG A 52 15.45 -11.12 6.67
N ALA A 53 16.34 -10.14 6.59
CA ALA A 53 17.71 -10.35 6.10
C ALA A 53 18.53 -11.25 7.03
N MET A 54 18.33 -11.11 8.36
CA MET A 54 18.98 -11.96 9.36
C MET A 54 18.43 -13.40 9.36
N ASN A 55 17.14 -13.58 9.11
CA ASN A 55 16.50 -14.90 9.12
C ASN A 55 16.67 -15.71 7.82
N GLY A 56 17.42 -15.18 6.84
CA GLY A 56 17.86 -15.93 5.64
C GLY A 56 16.74 -16.59 4.85
N ALA A 57 16.06 -15.84 3.96
CA ALA A 57 15.12 -16.45 3.03
C ALA A 57 15.88 -17.27 1.96
N VAL A 58 15.58 -18.57 1.85
CA VAL A 58 16.06 -19.39 0.72
C VAL A 58 15.38 -18.90 -0.56
N PRO A 59 16.12 -18.42 -1.58
CA PRO A 59 15.51 -17.95 -2.82
C PRO A 59 14.74 -19.09 -3.50
N ALA A 60 13.48 -18.84 -3.88
CA ALA A 60 12.73 -19.83 -4.65
C ALA A 60 13.35 -20.02 -6.05
N PRO A 61 13.29 -21.25 -6.59
CA PRO A 61 13.83 -21.56 -7.91
C PRO A 61 13.24 -20.64 -8.98
N ALA A 62 14.05 -20.26 -9.97
CA ALA A 62 13.62 -19.36 -11.05
C ALA A 62 12.55 -20.00 -11.95
N GLU A 63 12.58 -21.32 -12.07
CA GLU A 63 11.63 -22.10 -12.86
C GLU A 63 11.12 -23.30 -12.05
N ILE A 64 9.87 -23.69 -12.33
CA ILE A 64 9.23 -24.89 -11.78
C ILE A 64 8.65 -25.65 -12.96
N GLY A 65 9.16 -26.86 -13.22
CA GLY A 65 8.66 -27.71 -14.31
C GLY A 65 8.85 -27.11 -15.70
N GLY A 66 9.99 -26.45 -15.96
CA GLY A 66 10.31 -25.82 -17.25
C GLY A 66 9.49 -24.55 -17.55
N LYS A 67 8.83 -23.98 -16.55
CA LYS A 67 8.09 -22.71 -16.65
C LYS A 67 8.61 -21.71 -15.62
N PRO A 68 8.59 -20.40 -15.93
CA PRO A 68 8.98 -19.37 -14.97
C PRO A 68 8.16 -19.45 -13.69
N ASN A 69 8.83 -19.38 -12.54
CA ASN A 69 8.20 -19.33 -11.23
C ASN A 69 7.69 -17.92 -10.93
N TYR A 70 6.51 -17.56 -11.42
CA TYR A 70 5.99 -16.20 -11.32
C TYR A 70 5.89 -15.66 -9.88
N ASN A 71 6.21 -14.38 -9.71
CA ASN A 71 6.10 -13.69 -8.44
C ASN A 71 4.65 -13.23 -8.23
N PHE A 72 3.87 -14.02 -7.49
CA PHE A 72 2.47 -13.72 -7.19
C PHE A 72 2.25 -12.92 -5.91
N GLY A 73 3.29 -12.68 -5.09
CA GLY A 73 3.15 -11.92 -3.84
C GLY A 73 2.49 -10.55 -4.07
N PRO A 74 3.06 -9.68 -4.92
CA PRO A 74 2.48 -8.38 -5.24
C PRO A 74 1.08 -8.47 -5.90
N VAL A 75 0.85 -9.47 -6.75
CA VAL A 75 -0.44 -9.68 -7.43
C VAL A 75 -1.54 -10.01 -6.42
N LYS A 76 -1.27 -10.92 -5.48
CA LYS A 76 -2.20 -11.30 -4.43
C LYS A 76 -2.49 -10.13 -3.49
N PHE A 77 -1.45 -9.41 -3.08
CA PHE A 77 -1.60 -8.22 -2.24
C PHE A 77 -2.48 -7.17 -2.93
N GLY A 78 -2.16 -6.79 -4.17
CA GLY A 78 -2.94 -5.84 -4.95
C GLY A 78 -4.38 -6.29 -5.17
N SER A 79 -4.62 -7.58 -5.40
CA SER A 79 -5.97 -8.13 -5.56
C SER A 79 -6.81 -8.02 -4.28
N ILE A 80 -6.21 -8.34 -3.12
CA ILE A 80 -6.90 -8.20 -1.82
C ILE A 80 -7.17 -6.73 -1.51
N MET A 81 -6.18 -5.86 -1.73
CA MET A 81 -6.33 -4.41 -1.52
C MET A 81 -7.35 -3.79 -2.47
N ALA A 82 -7.42 -4.24 -3.73
CA ALA A 82 -8.47 -3.84 -4.65
C ALA A 82 -9.86 -4.17 -4.09
N MET A 83 -10.07 -5.40 -3.61
CA MET A 83 -11.36 -5.76 -3.02
C MET A 83 -11.70 -4.92 -1.78
N PHE A 84 -10.73 -4.72 -0.89
CA PHE A 84 -10.91 -3.89 0.31
C PHE A 84 -11.32 -2.45 -0.06
N TRP A 85 -10.55 -1.80 -0.93
CA TRP A 85 -10.81 -0.42 -1.36
C TRP A 85 -12.05 -0.30 -2.26
N GLY A 86 -12.38 -1.34 -3.01
CA GLY A 86 -13.62 -1.41 -3.78
C GLY A 86 -14.85 -1.37 -2.86
N VAL A 87 -14.87 -2.21 -1.82
CA VAL A 87 -15.93 -2.20 -0.81
C VAL A 87 -16.00 -0.85 -0.10
N ALA A 88 -14.86 -0.31 0.36
CA ALA A 88 -14.83 0.98 1.05
C ALA A 88 -15.30 2.13 0.14
N GLY A 89 -14.79 2.22 -1.09
CA GLY A 89 -15.13 3.25 -2.05
C GLY A 89 -16.60 3.22 -2.45
N PHE A 90 -17.14 2.04 -2.76
CA PHE A 90 -18.56 1.90 -3.09
C PHE A 90 -19.48 2.16 -1.90
N LEU A 91 -19.09 1.76 -0.68
CA LEU A 91 -19.83 2.10 0.54
C LEU A 91 -19.93 3.62 0.74
N VAL A 92 -18.81 4.35 0.62
CA VAL A 92 -18.84 5.82 0.68
C VAL A 92 -19.71 6.39 -0.46
N GLY A 93 -19.70 5.77 -1.64
CA GLY A 93 -20.60 6.11 -2.74
C GLY A 93 -22.08 6.01 -2.37
N VAL A 94 -22.48 4.92 -1.71
CA VAL A 94 -23.84 4.73 -1.18
C VAL A 94 -24.17 5.77 -0.10
N ILE A 95 -23.22 6.08 0.79
CA ILE A 95 -23.39 7.11 1.82
C ILE A 95 -23.66 8.48 1.19
N ILE A 96 -22.82 8.92 0.24
CA ILE A 96 -23.01 10.25 -0.38
C ILE A 96 -24.26 10.30 -1.27
N ALA A 97 -24.65 9.19 -1.91
CA ALA A 97 -25.92 9.09 -2.61
C ALA A 97 -27.11 9.25 -1.64
N SER A 98 -27.01 8.62 -0.46
CA SER A 98 -28.02 8.75 0.60
C SER A 98 -28.08 10.18 1.16
N GLN A 99 -26.96 10.90 1.25
CA GLN A 99 -26.93 12.30 1.67
C GLN A 99 -27.64 13.25 0.69
N LEU A 100 -27.67 12.91 -0.61
CA LEU A 100 -28.45 13.66 -1.60
C LEU A 100 -29.95 13.41 -1.45
N ALA A 101 -30.35 12.18 -1.11
CA ALA A 101 -31.76 11.83 -0.87
C ALA A 101 -32.27 12.35 0.49
N PHE A 102 -31.43 12.27 1.52
CA PHE A 102 -31.74 12.64 2.90
C PHE A 102 -30.64 13.54 3.47
N PRO A 103 -30.76 14.87 3.34
CA PRO A 103 -29.73 15.81 3.79
C PRO A 103 -29.34 15.70 5.27
N ALA A 104 -30.24 15.21 6.13
CA ALA A 104 -29.97 14.97 7.55
C ALA A 104 -28.80 13.99 7.81
N LEU A 105 -28.47 13.12 6.84
CA LEU A 105 -27.33 12.19 6.94
C LEU A 105 -25.95 12.86 6.82
N ASN A 106 -25.88 14.18 6.65
CA ASN A 106 -24.64 14.93 6.79
C ASN A 106 -24.19 15.05 8.27
N LEU A 107 -25.10 14.82 9.22
CA LEU A 107 -24.86 14.86 10.68
C LEU A 107 -24.34 16.20 11.23
N ASP A 108 -24.35 17.26 10.42
CA ASP A 108 -23.75 18.57 10.73
C ASP A 108 -22.29 18.53 11.23
N LEU A 109 -21.58 17.43 10.93
CA LEU A 109 -20.16 17.27 11.24
C LEU A 109 -19.30 17.59 10.02
N PRO A 110 -18.14 18.24 10.20
CA PRO A 110 -17.32 18.66 9.07
C PRO A 110 -16.78 17.49 8.26
N TRP A 111 -16.43 16.35 8.88
CA TRP A 111 -15.85 15.18 8.21
C TRP A 111 -16.87 14.25 7.52
N THR A 112 -18.16 14.32 7.88
CA THR A 112 -19.22 13.56 7.20
C THR A 112 -19.95 14.36 6.14
N SER A 113 -19.64 15.65 5.97
CA SER A 113 -20.29 16.49 4.96
C SER A 113 -20.08 15.96 3.53
N PHE A 114 -21.14 16.02 2.73
CA PHE A 114 -21.15 15.59 1.32
C PHE A 114 -20.00 16.20 0.51
N GLY A 115 -19.70 17.48 0.74
CA GLY A 115 -18.64 18.21 0.06
C GLY A 115 -17.24 17.62 0.30
N ARG A 116 -16.98 17.03 1.48
CA ARG A 116 -15.70 16.37 1.79
C ARG A 116 -15.69 14.89 1.44
N LEU A 117 -16.82 14.21 1.60
CA LEU A 117 -16.92 12.77 1.27
C LEU A 117 -16.90 12.49 -0.23
N ARG A 118 -17.34 13.42 -1.08
CA ARG A 118 -17.28 13.22 -2.55
C ARG A 118 -15.84 13.08 -3.08
N PRO A 119 -14.90 14.01 -2.80
CA PRO A 119 -13.49 13.81 -3.17
C PRO A 119 -12.87 12.54 -2.57
N LEU A 120 -13.31 12.15 -1.36
CA LEU A 120 -12.88 10.89 -0.73
C LEU A 120 -13.38 9.67 -1.52
N HIS A 121 -14.68 9.62 -1.88
CA HIS A 121 -15.26 8.56 -2.71
C HIS A 121 -14.53 8.43 -4.05
N THR A 122 -14.38 9.53 -4.77
CA THR A 122 -13.75 9.52 -6.09
C THR A 122 -12.29 9.06 -6.01
N SER A 123 -11.50 9.56 -5.05
CA SER A 123 -10.11 9.13 -4.91
C SER A 123 -9.99 7.67 -4.46
N ALA A 124 -10.88 7.20 -3.57
CA ALA A 124 -10.94 5.81 -3.15
C ALA A 124 -11.30 4.87 -4.32
N VAL A 125 -12.29 5.21 -5.15
CA VAL A 125 -12.69 4.35 -6.29
C VAL A 125 -11.66 4.40 -7.42
N ILE A 126 -11.13 5.57 -7.77
CA ILE A 126 -10.21 5.70 -8.90
C ILE A 126 -8.82 5.21 -8.54
N PHE A 127 -8.20 5.78 -7.50
CA PHE A 127 -6.79 5.54 -7.21
C PHE A 127 -6.58 4.35 -6.28
N ALA A 128 -7.40 4.20 -5.24
CA ALA A 128 -7.23 3.08 -4.32
C ALA A 128 -7.77 1.78 -4.92
N PHE A 129 -9.04 1.72 -5.33
CA PHE A 129 -9.60 0.55 -6.00
C PHE A 129 -9.02 0.36 -7.40
N GLY A 130 -9.26 1.30 -8.33
CA GLY A 130 -8.82 1.19 -9.71
C GLY A 130 -7.30 1.04 -9.86
N GLY A 131 -6.52 1.79 -9.08
CA GLY A 131 -5.07 1.66 -9.07
C GLY A 131 -4.58 0.28 -8.62
N ASN A 132 -5.16 -0.31 -7.57
CA ASN A 132 -4.81 -1.67 -7.15
C ASN A 132 -5.22 -2.73 -8.19
N VAL A 133 -6.38 -2.56 -8.85
CA VAL A 133 -6.79 -3.43 -9.97
C VAL A 133 -5.77 -3.37 -11.11
N LEU A 134 -5.38 -2.17 -11.54
CA LEU A 134 -4.40 -1.98 -12.61
C LEU A 134 -3.02 -2.54 -12.24
N LEU A 135 -2.56 -2.34 -11.01
CA LEU A 135 -1.30 -2.92 -10.54
C LEU A 135 -1.37 -4.44 -10.52
N ALA A 136 -2.37 -5.05 -9.88
CA ALA A 136 -2.48 -6.50 -9.80
C ALA A 136 -2.58 -7.15 -11.19
N THR A 137 -3.39 -6.57 -12.08
CA THR A 137 -3.59 -7.09 -13.44
C THR A 137 -2.35 -6.91 -14.31
N SER A 138 -1.73 -5.73 -14.33
CA SER A 138 -0.51 -5.50 -15.12
C SER A 138 0.63 -6.41 -14.69
N LEU A 139 0.86 -6.54 -13.37
CA LEU A 139 1.88 -7.41 -12.78
C LEU A 139 1.61 -8.90 -13.04
N TYR A 140 0.35 -9.31 -13.14
CA TYR A 140 -0.02 -10.67 -13.54
C TYR A 140 0.18 -10.92 -15.04
N VAL A 141 -0.32 -10.00 -15.87
CA VAL A 141 -0.33 -10.13 -17.33
C VAL A 141 1.09 -10.07 -17.88
N VAL A 142 1.91 -9.09 -17.48
CA VAL A 142 3.27 -8.90 -18.00
C VAL A 142 4.14 -10.14 -17.84
N GLN A 143 4.01 -10.81 -16.68
CA GLN A 143 4.72 -12.04 -16.39
C GLN A 143 4.35 -13.16 -17.37
N ARG A 144 3.04 -13.31 -17.63
CA ARG A 144 2.49 -14.36 -18.49
C ARG A 144 2.69 -14.07 -19.97
N THR A 145 2.65 -12.81 -20.39
CA THR A 145 2.81 -12.45 -21.80
C THR A 145 4.28 -12.48 -22.22
N CYS A 146 5.20 -12.07 -21.33
CA CYS A 146 6.62 -12.13 -21.60
C CYS A 146 7.25 -13.48 -21.24
N GLN A 147 6.53 -14.35 -20.52
CA GLN A 147 7.07 -15.62 -19.97
C GLN A 147 8.33 -15.40 -19.12
N VAL A 148 8.33 -14.33 -18.31
CA VAL A 148 9.45 -13.99 -17.43
C VAL A 148 8.91 -13.59 -16.06
N ARG A 149 9.61 -14.03 -15.01
CA ARG A 149 9.31 -13.66 -13.61
C ARG A 149 9.69 -12.21 -13.35
N MET A 150 8.82 -11.46 -12.68
CA MET A 150 9.17 -10.10 -12.25
C MET A 150 10.29 -10.10 -11.20
N PRO A 151 11.12 -9.06 -11.17
CA PRO A 151 12.10 -8.85 -10.11
C PRO A 151 11.45 -8.90 -8.72
N GLY A 152 12.24 -9.32 -7.73
CA GLY A 152 11.81 -9.40 -6.34
C GLY A 152 11.97 -10.79 -5.72
N THR A 153 11.78 -10.85 -4.41
CA THR A 153 11.96 -12.08 -3.64
C THR A 153 10.71 -12.95 -3.73
N VAL A 154 10.86 -14.19 -4.17
CA VAL A 154 9.82 -15.22 -4.11
C VAL A 154 10.21 -16.17 -2.97
N THR A 155 9.39 -16.22 -1.92
CA THR A 155 9.56 -17.17 -0.81
C THR A 155 8.76 -18.43 -1.08
N ARG A 156 9.30 -19.57 -0.66
CA ARG A 156 8.63 -20.88 -0.84
C ARG A 156 7.38 -20.90 0.05
N GLY A 157 6.20 -20.71 -0.55
CA GLY A 157 4.91 -20.76 0.15
C GLY A 157 3.89 -19.67 -0.23
N SER A 158 4.25 -18.72 -1.09
CA SER A 158 3.30 -17.73 -1.62
C SER A 158 2.49 -18.25 -2.80
#